data_AF-A0A850SFS8-F1
#
_entry.id   AF-A0A850SFS8-F1
#
_cell.length_a   1.000
_cell.length_b   1.000
_cell.length_c   1.000
_cell.angle_alpha   90.00
_cell.angle_beta   90.00
_cell.angle_gamma   90.00
#
_symmetry.space_group_name_H-M   'P 1'
#
loop_
_entity.id
_entity.type
_entity.pdbx_description
1 polymer ?
#
loop_
_entity_poly.entity_id
_entity_poly.type
_entity_poly.pdbx_seq_one_letter_code
_entity_poly.pdbx_strand_id
1 'polypeptide(L)'
;MRARLAPLLAGFEYAALTLDGRERPLVALRVATAVPLPAERIERIARLLDMPQESCLAYRDPAKNVVKRALIEEDRLTCILLAGEDQASNWLRAALRDGVPIDALRRWLFAPRAEPPVAAAVPRKV
;
A
#
# COMPACT_ATOMS: atom_id res chain seq x y z
N MET A 1 14.15 6.77 -5.76
CA MET A 1 13.38 5.74 -5.04
C MET A 1 14.11 4.40 -4.90
N ARG A 2 14.32 3.62 -5.96
CA ARG A 2 14.88 2.24 -5.90
C ARG A 2 16.17 2.08 -5.08
N ALA A 3 17.16 2.97 -5.26
CA ALA A 3 18.43 2.90 -4.53
C ALA A 3 18.29 3.12 -3.01
N ARG A 4 17.27 3.87 -2.56
CA ARG A 4 16.94 4.05 -1.14
C ARG A 4 16.26 2.83 -0.52
N LEU A 5 15.66 1.96 -1.34
CA LEU A 5 14.92 0.78 -0.90
C LEU A 5 15.76 -0.50 -0.89
N ALA A 6 16.86 -0.53 -1.65
CA ALA A 6 17.77 -1.68 -1.67
C ALA A 6 18.30 -2.09 -0.27
N PRO A 7 18.67 -1.15 0.64
CA PRO A 7 19.11 -1.52 1.98
C PRO A 7 18.00 -2.15 2.84
N LEU A 8 16.73 -1.83 2.57
CA LEU A 8 15.61 -2.44 3.30
C LEU A 8 15.50 -3.94 2.99
N LEU A 9 15.89 -4.36 1.79
CA LEU A 9 15.79 -5.77 1.38
C LEU A 9 16.70 -6.69 2.22
N ALA A 10 17.87 -6.19 2.64
CA ALA A 10 18.82 -6.95 3.45
C ALA A 10 18.37 -7.13 4.92
N GLY A 11 17.34 -6.39 5.36
CA GLY A 11 16.89 -6.37 6.76
C GLY A 11 15.73 -7.30 7.08
N PHE A 12 15.26 -8.10 6.12
CA PHE A 12 14.11 -9.00 6.27
C PHE A 12 14.45 -10.40 5.77
N GLU A 13 13.82 -11.41 6.39
CA GLU A 13 13.91 -12.81 5.95
C GLU A 13 13.39 -12.98 4.54
N TYR A 14 12.32 -12.26 4.20
CA TYR A 14 11.83 -12.13 2.84
C TYR A 14 11.52 -10.67 2.53
N ALA A 15 12.14 -10.15 1.47
CA ALA A 15 11.76 -8.89 0.87
C ALA A 15 11.94 -8.93 -0.64
N ALA A 16 10.95 -8.42 -1.36
CA ALA A 16 10.95 -8.32 -2.81
C ALA A 16 10.57 -6.91 -3.24
N LEU A 17 11.34 -6.36 -4.18
CA LEU A 17 11.05 -5.09 -4.82
C LEU A 17 10.70 -5.35 -6.29
N THR A 18 9.45 -5.08 -6.66
CA THR A 18 8.97 -5.25 -8.03
C THR A 18 8.57 -3.91 -8.63
N LEU A 19 8.78 -3.76 -9.94
CA LEU A 19 8.23 -2.66 -10.71
C LEU A 19 6.90 -3.09 -11.30
N ASP A 20 5.93 -2.20 -11.27
CA ASP A 20 4.63 -2.39 -11.92
C ASP A 20 4.21 -1.11 -12.64
N GLY A 21 3.07 -1.18 -13.34
CA GLY A 21 2.57 -0.07 -14.13
C GLY A 21 3.34 0.13 -15.44
N ARG A 22 2.58 0.41 -16.49
CA ARG A 22 3.13 0.71 -17.82
C ARG A 22 3.18 2.22 -18.03
N GLU A 23 2.03 2.87 -17.94
CA GLU A 23 1.89 4.32 -18.13
C GLU A 23 2.21 5.10 -16.84
N ARG A 24 1.99 4.47 -15.68
CA ARG A 24 2.27 5.04 -14.35
C ARG A 24 3.27 4.12 -13.65
N PRO A 25 4.57 4.46 -13.61
CA PRO A 25 5.57 3.58 -13.01
C PRO A 25 5.31 3.46 -11.51
N LEU A 26 5.09 2.23 -11.05
CA LEU A 26 4.87 1.88 -9.65
C LEU A 26 6.02 1.03 -9.13
N VAL A 27 6.30 1.18 -7.84
CA VAL A 27 7.23 0.32 -7.11
C VAL A 27 6.45 -0.37 -6.00
N ALA A 28 6.46 -1.69 -5.99
CA ALA A 28 5.87 -2.49 -4.92
C ALA A 28 6.97 -3.15 -4.10
N LEU A 29 7.00 -2.81 -2.81
CA LEU A 29 7.82 -3.48 -1.80
C LEU A 29 6.94 -4.49 -1.07
N ARG A 30 7.31 -5.77 -1.13
CA ARG A 30 6.70 -6.84 -0.34
C ARG A 30 7.71 -7.32 0.68
N VAL A 31 7.27 -7.44 1.92
CA VAL A 31 8.09 -7.90 3.05
C VAL A 31 7.28 -8.94 3.81
N ALA A 32 7.93 -10.05 4.17
CA ALA A 32 7.39 -11.04 5.06
C ALA A 32 8.42 -11.39 6.14
N THR A 33 7.93 -11.59 7.36
CA THR A 33 8.75 -11.86 8.55
C THR A 33 8.08 -12.95 9.38
N ALA A 34 8.86 -13.79 10.05
CA ALA A 34 8.34 -14.83 10.93
C ALA A 34 7.60 -14.27 12.15
N VAL A 35 8.00 -13.09 12.61
CA VAL A 35 7.39 -12.36 13.73
C VAL A 35 6.77 -11.07 13.22
N PRO A 36 5.59 -10.64 13.75
CA PRO A 36 4.99 -9.37 13.38
C PRO A 36 5.96 -8.19 13.59
N LEU A 37 6.05 -7.31 12.59
CA LEU A 37 6.90 -6.13 12.69
C LEU A 37 6.36 -5.17 13.76
N PRO A 38 7.24 -4.61 14.63
CA PRO A 38 6.82 -3.60 15.58
C PRO A 38 6.39 -2.33 14.82
N ALA A 39 5.37 -1.65 15.35
CA ALA A 39 4.79 -0.47 14.72
C ALA A 39 5.84 0.60 14.38
N GLU A 40 6.82 0.84 15.25
CA GLU A 40 7.91 1.81 15.04
C GLU A 40 8.75 1.50 13.79
N ARG A 41 8.95 0.21 13.49
CA ARG A 41 9.68 -0.21 12.29
C ARG A 41 8.85 0.03 11.04
N ILE A 42 7.53 -0.20 11.11
CA ILE A 42 6.58 0.10 10.03
C ILE A 42 6.56 1.62 9.77
N GLU A 43 6.49 2.43 10.81
CA GLU A 43 6.54 3.90 10.73
C GLU A 43 7.81 4.40 10.04
N ARG A 44 8.96 3.82 10.39
CA ARG A 44 10.23 4.16 9.76
C ARG A 44 10.25 3.81 8.26
N ILE A 45 9.69 2.66 7.87
CA ILE A 45 9.55 2.28 6.46
C ILE A 45 8.62 3.27 5.74
N ALA A 46 7.49 3.63 6.36
CA ALA A 46 6.54 4.59 5.79
C ALA A 46 7.21 5.95 5.52
N ARG A 47 7.98 6.47 6.46
CA ARG A 47 8.75 7.72 6.27
C ARG A 47 9.79 7.63 5.17
N LEU A 48 10.49 6.50 5.04
CA LEU A 48 11.47 6.27 3.97
C LEU A 48 10.83 6.22 2.58
N LEU A 49 9.53 5.89 2.52
CA LEU A 49 8.71 5.85 1.31
C LEU A 49 7.95 7.18 1.07
N ASP A 50 8.32 8.24 1.79
CA ASP A 50 7.63 9.55 1.72
C ASP A 50 6.12 9.45 2.02
N MET A 51 5.74 8.52 2.91
CA MET A 51 4.38 8.36 3.43
C MET A 51 4.29 8.72 4.92
N PRO A 52 4.59 9.97 5.34
CA PRO A 52 4.42 10.39 6.72
C PRO A 52 2.93 10.43 7.09
N GLN A 53 2.60 10.30 8.38
CA GLN A 53 1.20 10.14 8.82
C GLN A 53 0.36 11.37 8.51
N GLU A 54 0.95 12.55 8.65
CA GLU A 54 0.35 13.86 8.44
C GLU A 54 -0.06 14.14 6.99
N SER A 55 0.57 13.48 6.02
CA SER A 55 0.29 13.64 4.60
C SER A 55 -0.57 12.52 4.03
N CYS A 56 -0.88 11.50 4.82
CA CYS A 56 -1.59 10.31 4.37
C CYS A 56 -2.89 10.11 5.15
N LEU A 57 -3.86 9.46 4.52
CA LEU A 57 -4.86 8.75 5.29
C LEU A 57 -4.18 7.61 6.03
N ALA A 58 -4.42 7.49 7.32
CA ALA A 58 -3.80 6.47 8.16
C ALA A 58 -4.87 5.74 9.00
N TYR A 59 -4.70 4.43 9.11
CA TYR A 59 -5.48 3.57 9.99
C TYR A 59 -4.54 2.69 10.79
N ARG A 60 -4.79 2.58 12.10
CA ARG A 60 -3.99 1.76 13.02
C ARG A 60 -4.89 1.03 13.99
N ASP A 61 -4.71 -0.29 14.08
CA ASP A 61 -5.31 -1.15 15.09
C ASP A 61 -4.18 -1.84 15.86
N PRO A 62 -3.80 -1.33 17.05
CA PRO A 62 -2.72 -1.90 17.86
C PRO A 62 -3.01 -3.32 18.34
N ALA A 63 -4.29 -3.66 18.59
CA ALA A 63 -4.68 -4.98 19.09
C ALA A 63 -4.45 -6.07 18.04
N LYS A 64 -4.57 -5.72 16.76
CA LYS A 64 -4.33 -6.62 15.62
C LYS A 64 -2.97 -6.42 14.95
N ASN A 65 -2.15 -5.50 15.46
CA ASN A 65 -0.90 -5.04 14.83
C ASN A 65 -1.09 -4.64 13.36
N VAL A 66 -2.21 -3.98 13.04
CA VAL A 66 -2.53 -3.53 11.68
C VAL A 66 -2.16 -2.06 11.54
N VAL A 67 -1.44 -1.74 10.46
CA VAL A 67 -1.13 -0.37 10.05
C VAL A 67 -1.41 -0.26 8.56
N LYS A 68 -2.23 0.71 8.18
CA LYS A 68 -2.54 1.01 6.77
C LYS A 68 -2.37 2.48 6.49
N ARG A 69 -1.84 2.82 5.31
CA ARG A 69 -1.74 4.19 4.82
C ARG A 69 -2.12 4.27 3.35
N ALA A 70 -2.69 5.41 2.98
CA ALA A 70 -2.99 5.76 1.60
C ALA A 70 -2.64 7.23 1.37
N LEU A 71 -1.88 7.51 0.32
CA LEU A 71 -1.64 8.86 -0.18
C LEU A 71 -2.58 9.09 -1.37
N ILE A 72 -3.29 10.21 -1.33
CA ILE A 72 -4.23 10.61 -2.39
C ILE A 72 -3.79 11.97 -2.91
N GLU A 73 -3.57 12.05 -4.21
CA GLU A 73 -3.22 13.28 -4.94
C GLU A 73 -4.14 13.39 -6.14
N GLU A 74 -4.71 14.58 -6.37
CA GLU A 74 -5.64 14.83 -7.50
C GLU A 74 -6.79 13.81 -7.59
N ASP A 75 -7.36 13.44 -6.43
CA ASP A 75 -8.42 12.41 -6.29
C ASP A 75 -8.02 11.00 -6.78
N ARG A 76 -6.72 10.73 -6.88
CA ARG A 76 -6.20 9.41 -7.26
C ARG A 76 -5.31 8.86 -6.16
N LEU A 77 -5.37 7.55 -6.01
CA LEU A 77 -4.47 6.83 -5.10
C LEU A 77 -3.08 6.81 -5.72
N THR A 78 -2.07 7.36 -5.03
CA THR A 78 -0.69 7.42 -5.52
C THR A 78 0.28 6.56 -4.72
N CYS A 79 -0.05 6.27 -3.46
CA CYS A 79 0.72 5.32 -2.67
C CYS A 79 -0.15 4.56 -1.64
N ILE A 80 0.19 3.30 -1.37
CA ILE A 80 -0.41 2.51 -0.28
C ILE A 80 0.66 1.81 0.54
N LEU A 81 0.38 1.68 1.84
CA LEU A 81 1.10 0.79 2.74
C LEU A 81 0.08 -0.06 3.48
N LEU A 82 0.29 -1.38 3.47
CA LEU A 82 -0.53 -2.36 4.18
C LEU A 82 0.42 -3.23 5.01
N ALA A 83 0.25 -3.22 6.33
CA ALA A 83 1.03 -4.03 7.26
C ALA A 83 0.10 -4.70 8.28
N GLY A 84 0.37 -5.97 8.58
CA GLY A 84 -0.47 -6.82 9.43
C GLY A 84 -1.71 -7.38 8.72
N GLU A 85 -2.28 -6.66 7.74
CA GLU A 85 -3.38 -7.14 6.91
C GLU A 85 -3.31 -6.53 5.49
N ASP A 86 -3.38 -7.38 4.47
CA ASP A 86 -3.21 -7.01 3.06
C ASP A 86 -4.27 -7.59 2.11
N GLN A 87 -5.44 -8.00 2.60
CA GLN A 87 -6.54 -8.55 1.80
C GLN A 87 -6.95 -7.59 0.67
N ALA A 88 -6.95 -6.29 0.95
CA ALA A 88 -7.28 -5.26 -0.03
C ALA A 88 -6.17 -4.98 -1.07
N SER A 89 -4.99 -5.60 -0.93
CA SER A 89 -3.81 -5.27 -1.74
C SER A 89 -4.03 -5.43 -3.25
N ASN A 90 -4.75 -6.47 -3.67
CA ASN A 90 -4.92 -6.78 -5.09
C ASN A 90 -5.67 -5.68 -5.85
N TRP A 91 -6.84 -5.26 -5.34
CA TRP A 91 -7.66 -4.25 -6.01
C TRP A 91 -7.12 -2.83 -5.78
N LEU A 92 -6.48 -2.55 -4.64
CA LEU A 92 -5.80 -1.27 -4.41
C LEU A 92 -4.59 -1.09 -5.34
N ARG A 93 -3.84 -2.17 -5.60
CA ARG A 93 -2.75 -2.16 -6.58
C ARG A 93 -3.26 -1.92 -7.99
N ALA A 94 -4.41 -2.49 -8.37
CA ALA A 94 -5.05 -2.20 -9.65
C ALA A 94 -5.48 -0.73 -9.73
N ALA A 95 -6.11 -0.18 -8.68
CA ALA A 95 -6.49 1.23 -8.61
C ALA A 95 -5.29 2.18 -8.75
N LEU A 96 -4.16 1.87 -8.10
CA LEU A 96 -2.89 2.59 -8.28
C LEU A 96 -2.39 2.54 -9.72
N ARG A 97 -2.37 1.34 -10.31
CA ARG A 97 -1.84 1.10 -11.65
C ARG A 97 -2.64 1.81 -12.73
N ASP A 98 -3.96 1.72 -12.61
CA ASP A 98 -4.92 2.22 -13.59
C ASP A 98 -5.28 3.69 -13.27
N GLY A 99 -4.82 4.19 -12.12
CA GLY A 99 -4.96 5.57 -11.66
C GLY A 99 -6.40 5.98 -11.44
N VAL A 100 -7.33 5.07 -11.12
CA VAL A 100 -8.77 5.36 -11.08
C VAL A 100 -9.09 6.42 -9.99
N PRO A 101 -10.01 7.37 -10.25
CA PRO A 101 -10.50 8.28 -9.22
C PRO A 101 -11.03 7.53 -8.00
N ILE A 102 -10.62 7.96 -6.80
CA ILE A 102 -10.83 7.18 -5.58
C ILE A 102 -12.03 7.68 -4.76
N ASP A 103 -12.69 8.78 -5.14
CA ASP A 103 -13.83 9.36 -4.41
C ASP A 103 -14.88 8.31 -3.96
N ALA A 104 -15.35 7.46 -4.89
CA ALA A 104 -16.32 6.39 -4.60
C ALA A 104 -15.75 5.23 -3.74
N LEU A 105 -14.43 5.06 -3.76
CA LEU A 105 -13.67 4.00 -3.07
C LEU A 105 -13.08 4.49 -1.74
N ARG A 106 -13.05 5.79 -1.48
CA ARG A 106 -12.34 6.44 -0.38
C ARG A 106 -12.77 5.90 0.99
N ARG A 107 -14.08 5.70 1.18
CA ARG A 107 -14.65 5.11 2.41
C ARG A 107 -14.27 3.65 2.65
N TRP A 108 -13.71 2.99 1.64
CA TRP A 108 -13.42 1.56 1.64
C TRP A 108 -11.92 1.23 1.62
N LEU A 109 -11.04 2.22 1.51
CA LEU A 109 -9.59 2.04 1.41
C LEU A 109 -8.98 1.13 2.49
N PHE A 110 -9.53 1.19 3.71
CA PHE A 110 -9.05 0.39 4.84
C PHE A 110 -9.99 -0.75 5.23
N ALA A 111 -11.06 -0.97 4.48
CA ALA A 111 -11.95 -2.10 4.73
C ALA A 111 -11.20 -3.42 4.47
N PRO A 112 -11.30 -4.41 5.37
CA PRO A 112 -10.67 -5.72 5.20
C PRO A 112 -11.45 -6.54 4.17
N ARG A 113 -11.29 -6.22 2.88
CA ARG A 113 -12.03 -6.84 1.77
C ARG A 113 -11.11 -7.17 0.62
N ALA A 114 -11.20 -8.42 0.16
CA ALA A 114 -10.46 -8.92 -1.00
C ALA A 114 -10.95 -8.34 -2.34
N GLU A 115 -12.20 -7.88 -2.38
CA GLU A 115 -12.85 -7.33 -3.58
C GLU A 115 -13.32 -5.89 -3.36
N PRO A 116 -13.27 -5.06 -4.42
CA PRO A 116 -13.74 -3.69 -4.33
C PRO A 116 -15.27 -3.67 -4.16
N PRO A 117 -15.79 -2.88 -3.21
CA PRO A 117 -17.23 -2.81 -2.92
C PRO A 117 -18.08 -2.11 -3.98
N VAL A 118 -17.44 -1.43 -4.93
CA VAL A 118 -18.08 -0.77 -6.07
C VAL A 118 -17.48 -1.40 -7.33
N ALA A 119 -18.33 -1.83 -8.26
CA ALA A 119 -17.93 -2.50 -9.51
C ALA A 119 -16.94 -1.68 -10.38
N ALA A 120 -16.72 -0.40 -10.06
CA ALA A 120 -15.88 0.54 -10.80
C ALA A 120 -14.36 0.29 -10.70
N ALA A 121 -13.87 -0.59 -9.80
CA ALA A 121 -12.41 -0.76 -9.60
C ALA A 121 -11.79 -1.94 -10.38
N VAL A 122 -12.56 -2.66 -11.18
CA VAL A 122 -12.03 -3.79 -11.98
C VAL A 122 -12.03 -3.36 -13.45
N PRO A 123 -10.89 -2.98 -14.05
CA PRO A 123 -10.82 -2.96 -15.50
C PRO A 123 -10.98 -4.39 -15.98
N ARG A 124 -12.00 -4.61 -16.81
CA ARG A 124 -12.19 -5.85 -17.56
C ARG A 124 -10.92 -6.09 -18.38
N LYS A 125 -10.27 -7.24 -18.22
CA LYS A 125 -9.30 -7.71 -19.23
C LYS A 125 -10.06 -7.81 -20.55
N VAL A 126 -9.68 -6.97 -21.53
CA VAL A 126 -9.88 -7.26 -22.95
C VAL A 126 -8.79 -8.21 -23.43
#